data_AF-A0A356QT83-F1
#
_entry.id   AF-A0A356QT83-F1
#
_cell.length_a   1.000
_cell.length_b   1.000
_cell.length_c   1.000
_cell.angle_alpha   90.00
_cell.angle_beta   90.00
_cell.angle_gamma   90.00
#
_symmetry.space_group_name_H-M   'P 1'
#
loop_
_entity.id
_entity.type
_entity.pdbx_description
1 polymer ?
#
loop_
_entity_poly.entity_id
_entity_poly.type
_entity_poly.pdbx_seq_one_letter_code
_entity_poly.pdbx_strand_id
1 'polypeptide(L)'
;NEDYYALWVDRSAFADVEKVLESTGGDSDKIAAALGHDEKKIADFENRRHKLEAIRRSEAFLSAVKQAGTDADRAIELAGRPEKIPPTGALSLVRSDPLTQGPRLFAQHCASCHAHVDPSVEGAEQVFAKGSAANLFEFGGESWVRGLLDPKQVASAAYFGNTAHSEGDMVSFVSEDFTDKDVWKQADKEAVVFALIEEARLLKGAESKKLVKRGRELIADTDRCGSCHPYRENETELGYAPDLNGWGSTEWVVGIITDPTHQRFYPDTNDRMPRFGVASEGGLPALTREQIELISSWLRGSWYRPKGNDKAGRAADHP
;
A
#
# COMPACT_ATOMS: atom_id res chain seq x y z
N ASN A 1 -24.20 -15.04 -26.79
CA ASN A 1 -23.96 -14.74 -25.35
C ASN A 1 -22.93 -13.64 -25.31
N GLU A 2 -23.38 -12.38 -25.37
CA GLU A 2 -22.50 -11.20 -25.55
C GLU A 2 -21.49 -11.06 -24.41
N ASP A 3 -21.82 -11.57 -23.22
CA ASP A 3 -20.98 -11.55 -22.03
C ASP A 3 -19.67 -12.36 -22.17
N TYR A 4 -19.62 -13.34 -23.09
CA TYR A 4 -18.45 -14.19 -23.33
C TYR A 4 -17.74 -13.85 -24.65
N TYR A 5 -18.12 -12.76 -25.30
CA TYR A 5 -17.61 -12.36 -26.61
C TYR A 5 -16.07 -12.29 -26.66
N ALA A 6 -15.43 -11.80 -25.59
CA ALA A 6 -13.98 -11.69 -25.51
C ALA A 6 -13.22 -13.04 -25.54
N LEU A 7 -13.88 -14.17 -25.26
CA LEU A 7 -13.25 -15.49 -25.35
C LEU A 7 -13.01 -15.95 -26.80
N TRP A 8 -13.66 -15.31 -27.76
CA TRP A 8 -13.70 -15.77 -29.16
C TRP A 8 -13.22 -14.71 -30.15
N VAL A 9 -12.77 -13.55 -29.66
CA VAL A 9 -12.39 -12.40 -30.48
C VAL A 9 -11.04 -11.88 -30.04
N ASP A 10 -10.17 -11.64 -31.01
CA ASP A 10 -8.86 -11.07 -30.78
C ASP A 10 -8.96 -9.54 -30.63
N ARG A 11 -8.74 -9.04 -29.40
CA ARG A 11 -8.73 -7.60 -29.10
C ARG A 11 -7.67 -6.85 -29.90
N SER A 12 -6.55 -7.49 -30.27
CA SER A 12 -5.48 -6.83 -31.01
C SER A 12 -5.93 -6.34 -32.40
N ALA A 13 -7.00 -6.92 -32.95
CA ALA A 13 -7.65 -6.47 -34.18
C ALA A 13 -8.31 -5.08 -34.10
N PHE A 14 -8.33 -4.46 -32.91
CA PHE A 14 -8.90 -3.13 -32.65
C PHE A 14 -7.87 -2.12 -32.13
N ALA A 15 -6.58 -2.44 -32.19
CA ALA A 15 -5.50 -1.56 -31.69
C ALA A 15 -5.46 -0.18 -32.37
N ASP A 16 -5.85 -0.12 -33.64
CA ASP A 16 -5.99 1.14 -34.39
C ASP A 16 -7.14 2.00 -33.87
N VAL A 17 -8.26 1.38 -33.47
CA VAL A 17 -9.38 2.08 -32.82
C VAL A 17 -8.96 2.63 -31.47
N GLU A 18 -8.25 1.83 -30.67
CA GLU A 18 -7.72 2.26 -29.37
C GLU A 18 -6.77 3.45 -29.51
N LYS A 19 -5.84 3.40 -30.46
CA LYS A 19 -4.90 4.49 -30.74
C LYS A 19 -5.60 5.80 -31.10
N VAL A 20 -6.65 5.73 -31.94
CA VAL A 20 -7.42 6.92 -32.30
C VAL A 20 -8.13 7.47 -31.07
N LEU A 21 -8.80 6.63 -30.28
CA LEU A 21 -9.48 7.05 -29.05
C LEU A 21 -8.53 7.70 -28.02
N GLU A 22 -7.34 7.12 -27.83
CA GLU A 22 -6.31 7.67 -26.94
C GLU A 22 -5.80 9.04 -27.42
N SER A 23 -5.54 9.18 -28.72
CA SER A 23 -5.04 10.42 -29.29
C SER A 23 -6.06 11.57 -29.32
N THR A 24 -7.36 11.23 -29.37
CA THR A 24 -8.44 12.23 -29.47
C THR A 24 -9.16 12.48 -28.15
N GLY A 25 -8.98 11.60 -27.16
CA GLY A 25 -9.76 11.61 -25.93
C GLY A 25 -11.24 11.25 -26.14
N GLY A 26 -11.57 10.58 -27.25
CA GLY A 26 -12.95 10.21 -27.59
C GLY A 26 -13.81 11.34 -28.16
N ASP A 27 -13.23 12.52 -28.41
CA ASP A 27 -13.92 13.69 -28.96
C ASP A 27 -14.29 13.47 -30.45
N SER A 28 -15.56 13.70 -30.80
CA SER A 28 -16.09 13.41 -32.13
C SER A 28 -15.43 14.24 -33.23
N ASP A 29 -15.12 15.52 -32.97
CA ASP A 29 -14.54 16.42 -33.96
C ASP A 29 -13.08 16.07 -34.21
N LYS A 30 -12.34 15.73 -33.14
CA LYS A 30 -10.96 15.24 -33.25
C LYS A 30 -10.88 13.87 -33.92
N ILE A 31 -11.84 12.99 -33.68
CA ILE A 31 -11.93 11.69 -34.38
C ILE A 31 -12.19 11.91 -35.87
N ALA A 32 -13.15 12.76 -36.22
CA ALA A 32 -13.43 13.09 -37.62
C ALA A 32 -12.20 13.68 -38.31
N ALA A 33 -11.49 14.61 -37.65
CA ALA A 33 -10.25 15.18 -38.17
C ALA A 33 -9.14 14.13 -38.33
N ALA A 34 -8.95 13.23 -37.34
CA ALA A 34 -7.97 12.14 -37.40
C ALA A 34 -8.25 11.14 -38.54
N LEU A 35 -9.51 10.97 -38.91
CA LEU A 35 -9.95 10.12 -40.02
C LEU A 35 -10.06 10.89 -41.35
N GLY A 36 -9.67 12.17 -41.38
CA GLY A 36 -9.66 13.00 -42.58
C GLY A 36 -11.04 13.44 -43.07
N HIS A 37 -12.02 13.51 -42.16
CA HIS A 37 -13.44 13.83 -42.43
C HIS A 37 -14.07 12.91 -43.50
N ASP A 38 -13.53 11.70 -43.68
CA ASP A 38 -14.05 10.70 -44.60
C ASP A 38 -15.21 9.94 -43.95
N GLU A 39 -16.44 10.15 -44.46
CA GLU A 39 -17.67 9.55 -43.93
C GLU A 39 -17.61 8.02 -43.85
N LYS A 40 -16.94 7.35 -44.80
CA LYS A 40 -16.83 5.87 -44.79
C LYS A 40 -15.90 5.40 -43.70
N LYS A 41 -14.77 6.09 -43.52
CA LYS A 41 -13.81 5.76 -42.45
C LYS A 41 -14.41 6.01 -41.08
N ILE A 42 -15.18 7.08 -40.92
CA ILE A 42 -15.92 7.38 -39.69
C ILE A 42 -16.93 6.28 -39.41
N ALA A 43 -17.73 5.86 -40.40
CA ALA A 43 -18.71 4.78 -40.22
C ALA A 43 -18.06 3.42 -39.88
N ASP A 44 -16.94 3.06 -40.51
CA ASP A 44 -16.19 1.84 -40.18
C ASP A 44 -15.60 1.90 -38.77
N PHE A 45 -14.98 3.04 -38.42
CA PHE A 45 -14.46 3.29 -37.09
C PHE A 45 -15.56 3.14 -36.02
N GLU A 46 -16.73 3.72 -36.23
CA GLU A 46 -17.86 3.64 -35.30
C GLU A 46 -18.35 2.20 -35.08
N ASN A 47 -18.46 1.41 -36.15
CA ASN A 47 -18.82 -0.01 -36.05
C ASN A 47 -17.74 -0.79 -35.27
N ARG A 48 -16.47 -0.54 -35.55
CA ARG A 48 -15.35 -1.21 -34.87
C ARG A 48 -15.22 -0.75 -33.42
N ARG A 49 -15.51 0.51 -33.11
CA ARG A 49 -15.64 1.06 -31.76
C ARG A 49 -16.71 0.33 -30.96
N HIS A 50 -17.90 0.15 -31.53
CA HIS A 50 -18.97 -0.60 -30.88
C HIS A 50 -18.56 -2.04 -30.56
N LYS A 51 -17.84 -2.71 -31.46
CA LYS A 51 -17.30 -4.07 -31.21
C LYS A 51 -16.24 -4.07 -30.12
N LEU A 52 -15.33 -3.10 -30.12
CA LEU A 52 -14.34 -2.94 -29.06
C LEU A 52 -15.00 -2.71 -27.70
N GLU A 53 -16.06 -1.90 -27.62
CA GLU A 53 -16.84 -1.71 -26.40
C GLU A 53 -17.53 -3.00 -25.94
N ALA A 54 -18.02 -3.83 -26.86
CA ALA A 54 -18.56 -5.15 -26.54
C ALA A 54 -17.48 -6.08 -25.97
N ILE A 55 -16.27 -6.07 -26.54
CA ILE A 55 -15.11 -6.82 -26.00
C ILE A 55 -14.78 -6.34 -24.59
N ARG A 56 -14.66 -5.02 -24.37
CA ARG A 56 -14.36 -4.44 -23.05
C ARG A 56 -15.41 -4.82 -22.01
N ARG A 57 -16.69 -4.80 -22.37
CA ARG A 57 -17.79 -5.25 -21.49
C ARG A 57 -17.70 -6.73 -21.17
N SER A 58 -17.39 -7.57 -22.15
CA SER A 58 -17.17 -9.01 -21.95
C SER A 58 -15.95 -9.30 -21.08
N GLU A 59 -14.82 -8.61 -21.29
CA GLU A 59 -13.63 -8.73 -20.44
C GLU A 59 -13.94 -8.32 -18.98
N ALA A 60 -14.66 -7.21 -18.80
CA ALA A 60 -15.10 -6.76 -17.48
C ALA A 60 -16.02 -7.79 -16.80
N PHE A 61 -16.95 -8.39 -17.55
CA PHE A 61 -17.81 -9.46 -17.05
C PHE A 61 -16.99 -10.69 -16.63
N LEU A 62 -16.08 -11.18 -17.48
CA LEU A 62 -15.23 -12.35 -17.17
C LEU A 62 -14.36 -12.10 -15.94
N SER A 63 -13.80 -10.90 -15.81
CA SER A 63 -13.05 -10.47 -14.62
C SER A 63 -13.95 -10.48 -13.38
N ALA A 64 -15.17 -9.94 -13.47
CA ALA A 64 -16.13 -9.95 -12.37
C ALA A 64 -16.57 -11.38 -11.97
N VAL A 65 -16.75 -12.29 -12.93
CA VAL A 65 -17.05 -13.70 -12.66
C VAL A 65 -15.89 -14.38 -11.94
N LYS A 66 -14.65 -14.20 -12.41
CA LYS A 66 -13.45 -14.74 -11.76
C LYS A 66 -13.34 -14.22 -10.32
N GLN A 67 -13.54 -12.93 -10.12
CA GLN A 67 -13.49 -12.31 -8.81
C GLN A 67 -14.61 -12.84 -7.89
N ALA A 68 -15.83 -13.00 -8.41
CA ALA A 68 -16.94 -13.58 -7.66
C ALA A 68 -16.64 -15.02 -7.21
N GLY A 69 -15.95 -15.81 -8.06
CA GLY A 69 -15.46 -17.14 -7.68
C GLY A 69 -14.46 -17.08 -6.51
N THR A 70 -13.46 -16.20 -6.59
CA THR A 70 -12.48 -16.01 -5.50
C THR A 70 -13.14 -15.54 -4.21
N ASP A 71 -14.09 -14.61 -4.30
CA ASP A 71 -14.84 -14.11 -3.13
C ASP A 71 -15.72 -15.20 -2.51
N ALA A 72 -16.29 -16.09 -3.33
CA ALA A 72 -17.08 -17.23 -2.86
C ALA A 72 -16.20 -18.27 -2.13
N ASP A 73 -15.06 -18.63 -2.69
CA ASP A 73 -14.10 -19.54 -2.05
C ASP A 73 -13.63 -18.95 -0.71
N ARG A 74 -13.31 -17.65 -0.69
CA ARG A 74 -12.91 -16.95 0.52
C ARG A 74 -14.04 -16.87 1.56
N ALA A 75 -15.29 -16.71 1.15
CA ALA A 75 -16.44 -16.73 2.06
C ALA A 75 -16.58 -18.09 2.76
N ILE A 76 -16.33 -19.19 2.06
CA ILE A 76 -16.35 -20.55 2.62
C ILE A 76 -15.25 -20.70 3.69
N GLU A 77 -14.03 -20.24 3.40
CA GLU A 77 -12.94 -20.25 4.38
C GLU A 77 -13.30 -19.46 5.64
N LEU A 78 -13.81 -18.23 5.46
CA LEU A 78 -14.19 -17.34 6.56
C LEU A 78 -15.32 -17.91 7.40
N ALA A 79 -16.28 -18.61 6.80
CA ALA A 79 -17.34 -19.31 7.54
C ALA A 79 -16.79 -20.39 8.49
N GLY A 80 -15.59 -20.91 8.20
CA GLY A 80 -14.86 -21.87 9.02
C GLY A 80 -14.33 -21.30 10.34
N ARG A 81 -14.20 -19.96 10.48
CA ARG A 81 -13.62 -19.29 11.66
C ARG A 81 -14.33 -19.65 12.97
N PRO A 82 -13.67 -19.52 14.14
CA PRO A 82 -14.29 -19.80 15.45
C PRO A 82 -15.60 -19.03 15.67
N GLU A 83 -15.65 -17.78 15.22
CA GLU A 83 -16.80 -16.87 15.36
C GLU A 83 -17.96 -17.21 14.41
N LYS A 84 -17.75 -18.13 13.45
CA LYS A 84 -18.72 -18.54 12.43
C LYS A 84 -19.34 -17.37 11.64
N ILE A 85 -20.45 -17.65 10.95
CA ILE A 85 -21.20 -16.66 10.18
C ILE A 85 -21.97 -15.75 11.15
N PRO A 86 -21.77 -14.42 11.10
CA PRO A 86 -22.44 -13.49 12.01
C PRO A 86 -23.95 -13.34 11.66
N PRO A 87 -24.76 -12.79 12.58
CA PRO A 87 -26.18 -12.51 12.31
C PRO A 87 -26.43 -11.55 11.14
N THR A 88 -25.46 -10.71 10.81
CA THR A 88 -25.47 -9.83 9.61
C THR A 88 -25.31 -10.59 8.29
N GLY A 89 -25.07 -11.91 8.33
CA GLY A 89 -25.04 -12.80 7.18
C GLY A 89 -23.65 -13.05 6.60
N ALA A 90 -23.53 -14.07 5.75
CA ALA A 90 -22.26 -14.53 5.17
C ALA A 90 -21.57 -13.47 4.29
N LEU A 91 -22.34 -12.59 3.62
CA LEU A 91 -21.78 -11.53 2.79
C LEU A 91 -20.93 -10.53 3.59
N SER A 92 -21.25 -10.34 4.88
CA SER A 92 -20.47 -9.47 5.75
C SER A 92 -19.05 -10.01 6.00
N LEU A 93 -18.84 -11.33 5.88
CA LEU A 93 -17.52 -11.95 6.04
C LEU A 93 -16.54 -11.40 5.00
N VAL A 94 -16.90 -11.46 3.72
CA VAL A 94 -16.05 -10.97 2.63
C VAL A 94 -15.89 -9.45 2.70
N ARG A 95 -16.98 -8.73 2.98
CA ARG A 95 -16.95 -7.25 3.08
C ARG A 95 -16.13 -6.70 4.26
N SER A 96 -15.84 -7.54 5.25
CA SER A 96 -15.00 -7.19 6.41
C SER A 96 -13.69 -7.97 6.47
N ASP A 97 -13.34 -8.68 5.39
CA ASP A 97 -12.10 -9.44 5.33
C ASP A 97 -10.97 -8.60 4.73
N PRO A 98 -9.86 -8.36 5.48
CA PRO A 98 -8.75 -7.56 4.99
C PRO A 98 -8.14 -8.11 3.70
N LEU A 99 -8.07 -9.44 3.54
CA LEU A 99 -7.44 -10.06 2.36
C LEU A 99 -8.19 -9.73 1.05
N THR A 100 -9.52 -9.64 1.09
CA THR A 100 -10.30 -9.29 -0.12
C THR A 100 -10.50 -7.80 -0.31
N GLN A 101 -10.70 -7.04 0.78
CA GLN A 101 -11.00 -5.61 0.69
C GLN A 101 -9.75 -4.74 0.66
N GLY A 102 -8.70 -5.11 1.39
CA GLY A 102 -7.46 -4.34 1.51
C GLY A 102 -6.82 -4.01 0.15
N PRO A 103 -6.54 -4.99 -0.73
CA PRO A 103 -5.96 -4.72 -2.05
C PRO A 103 -6.84 -3.80 -2.92
N ARG A 104 -8.18 -3.95 -2.85
CA ARG A 104 -9.12 -3.13 -3.63
C ARG A 104 -9.09 -1.69 -3.16
N LEU A 105 -9.14 -1.48 -1.85
CA LEU A 105 -9.08 -0.15 -1.24
C LEU A 105 -7.71 0.49 -1.50
N PHE A 106 -6.62 -0.28 -1.36
CA PHE A 106 -5.27 0.20 -1.65
C PHE A 106 -5.12 0.62 -3.12
N ALA A 107 -5.59 -0.20 -4.06
CA ALA A 107 -5.55 0.12 -5.49
C ALA A 107 -6.32 1.41 -5.83
N GLN A 108 -7.44 1.65 -5.15
CA GLN A 108 -8.29 2.82 -5.39
C GLN A 108 -7.75 4.11 -4.76
N HIS A 109 -7.07 4.01 -3.61
CA HIS A 109 -6.77 5.18 -2.77
C HIS A 109 -5.28 5.42 -2.50
N CYS A 110 -4.43 4.40 -2.63
CA CYS A 110 -3.03 4.46 -2.20
C CYS A 110 -2.04 4.19 -3.34
N ALA A 111 -2.40 3.31 -4.28
CA ALA A 111 -1.50 2.80 -5.33
C ALA A 111 -1.07 3.84 -6.37
N SER A 112 -1.71 5.02 -6.39
CA SER A 112 -1.25 6.15 -7.22
C SER A 112 0.07 6.75 -6.72
N CYS A 113 0.36 6.64 -5.42
CA CYS A 113 1.56 7.20 -4.80
C CYS A 113 2.50 6.11 -4.26
N HIS A 114 1.93 5.11 -3.57
CA HIS A 114 2.68 4.05 -2.90
C HIS A 114 2.75 2.79 -3.76
N ALA A 115 3.95 2.24 -3.89
CA ALA A 115 4.11 0.87 -4.34
C ALA A 115 3.74 -0.12 -3.21
N HIS A 116 3.41 -1.35 -3.59
CA HIS A 116 3.28 -2.48 -2.68
C HIS A 116 3.80 -3.73 -3.39
N VAL A 117 5.10 -3.70 -3.71
CA VAL A 117 5.78 -4.72 -4.50
C VAL A 117 7.00 -5.24 -3.74
N ASP A 118 7.20 -6.56 -3.79
CA ASP A 118 8.39 -7.20 -3.22
C ASP A 118 9.65 -6.65 -3.89
N PRO A 119 10.59 -6.03 -3.15
CA PRO A 119 11.82 -5.48 -3.74
C PRO A 119 12.70 -6.48 -4.48
N SER A 120 12.49 -7.79 -4.28
CA SER A 120 13.26 -8.86 -4.94
C SER A 120 12.76 -9.23 -6.33
N VAL A 121 11.57 -8.78 -6.75
CA VAL A 121 11.05 -9.10 -8.09
C VAL A 121 11.70 -8.24 -9.17
N GLU A 122 11.92 -8.84 -10.33
CA GLU A 122 12.41 -8.11 -11.50
C GLU A 122 11.44 -6.97 -11.86
N GLY A 123 11.96 -5.77 -12.09
CA GLY A 123 11.14 -4.61 -12.41
C GLY A 123 10.69 -3.77 -11.20
N ALA A 124 10.99 -4.18 -9.97
CA ALA A 124 10.54 -3.48 -8.75
C ALA A 124 11.01 -2.02 -8.70
N GLU A 125 12.28 -1.75 -9.04
CA GLU A 125 12.84 -0.39 -9.05
C GLU A 125 12.08 0.55 -10.00
N GLN A 126 11.65 0.05 -11.16
CA GLN A 126 10.86 0.84 -12.12
C GLN A 126 9.45 1.13 -11.61
N VAL A 127 8.89 0.25 -10.77
CA VAL A 127 7.62 0.53 -10.09
C VAL A 127 7.83 1.62 -9.02
N PHE A 128 8.87 1.50 -8.20
CA PHE A 128 9.18 2.49 -7.16
C PHE A 128 9.45 3.87 -7.76
N ALA A 129 10.22 3.95 -8.86
CA ALA A 129 10.56 5.20 -9.54
C ALA A 129 9.34 5.94 -10.12
N LYS A 130 8.24 5.24 -10.42
CA LYS A 130 6.99 5.85 -10.88
C LYS A 130 6.13 6.36 -9.72
N GLY A 131 6.29 5.77 -8.54
CA GLY A 131 5.60 6.18 -7.33
C GLY A 131 6.14 7.50 -6.80
N SER A 132 5.34 8.16 -5.97
CA SER A 132 5.69 9.44 -5.35
C SER A 132 5.78 9.33 -3.82
N ALA A 133 5.81 8.11 -3.30
CA ALA A 133 5.88 7.78 -1.88
C ALA A 133 6.52 6.39 -1.69
N ALA A 134 6.92 6.08 -0.46
CA ALA A 134 7.63 4.83 -0.13
C ALA A 134 6.84 3.58 -0.53
N ASN A 135 7.58 2.51 -0.86
CA ASN A 135 7.02 1.17 -1.01
C ASN A 135 6.49 0.66 0.33
N LEU A 136 5.30 0.08 0.36
CA LEU A 136 4.64 -0.39 1.58
C LEU A 136 4.63 -1.92 1.72
N PHE A 137 5.30 -2.63 0.82
CA PHE A 137 5.46 -4.09 0.93
C PHE A 137 6.19 -4.45 2.23
N GLU A 138 5.58 -5.32 3.04
CA GLU A 138 6.07 -5.73 4.36
C GLU A 138 6.38 -4.55 5.31
N PHE A 139 5.66 -3.43 5.21
CA PHE A 139 5.85 -2.28 6.10
C PHE A 139 5.81 -2.68 7.59
N GLY A 140 6.82 -2.22 8.35
CA GLY A 140 7.02 -2.59 9.76
C GLY A 140 7.66 -3.96 9.99
N GLY A 141 7.83 -4.75 8.94
CA GLY A 141 8.59 -6.00 8.94
C GLY A 141 10.10 -5.79 8.94
N GLU A 142 10.84 -6.87 9.16
CA GLU A 142 12.31 -6.81 9.29
C GLU A 142 13.00 -6.30 8.03
N SER A 143 12.61 -6.81 6.85
CA SER A 143 13.13 -6.38 5.55
C SER A 143 13.00 -4.87 5.37
N TRP A 144 11.81 -4.35 5.63
CA TRP A 144 11.49 -2.93 5.48
C TRP A 144 12.25 -2.05 6.49
N VAL A 145 12.27 -2.41 7.78
CA VAL A 145 12.98 -1.65 8.81
C VAL A 145 14.49 -1.62 8.55
N ARG A 146 15.06 -2.74 8.07
CA ARG A 146 16.49 -2.79 7.74
C ARG A 146 16.84 -1.87 6.58
N GLY A 147 16.01 -1.78 5.54
CA GLY A 147 16.26 -0.84 4.44
C GLY A 147 15.97 0.62 4.82
N LEU A 148 15.01 0.88 5.72
CA LEU A 148 14.79 2.23 6.28
C LEU A 148 16.05 2.75 6.99
N LEU A 149 16.78 1.86 7.68
CA LEU A 149 17.99 2.18 8.44
C LEU A 149 19.29 1.84 7.66
N ASP A 150 19.21 1.63 6.35
CA ASP A 150 20.36 1.40 5.49
C ASP A 150 20.74 2.70 4.76
N PRO A 151 21.97 3.23 4.95
CA PRO A 151 22.43 4.46 4.30
C PRO A 151 22.39 4.40 2.76
N LYS A 152 22.38 3.20 2.17
CA LYS A 152 22.29 3.03 0.71
C LYS A 152 20.86 3.04 0.19
N GLN A 153 19.87 2.82 1.06
CA GLN A 153 18.48 2.62 0.66
C GLN A 153 17.55 3.72 1.15
N VAL A 154 17.83 4.35 2.29
CA VAL A 154 16.94 5.33 2.93
C VAL A 154 16.53 6.48 2.00
N ALA A 155 17.45 6.94 1.15
CA ALA A 155 17.23 8.00 0.15
C ALA A 155 16.72 7.49 -1.22
N SER A 156 16.51 6.18 -1.37
CA SER A 156 16.04 5.59 -2.64
C SER A 156 14.53 5.78 -2.84
N ALA A 157 14.06 5.55 -4.07
CA ALA A 157 12.63 5.59 -4.42
C ALA A 157 11.76 4.61 -3.63
N ALA A 158 12.34 3.53 -3.08
CA ALA A 158 11.61 2.59 -2.23
C ALA A 158 11.27 3.17 -0.85
N TYR A 159 11.96 4.24 -0.42
CA TYR A 159 11.84 4.89 0.88
C TYR A 159 11.55 6.39 0.70
N PHE A 160 12.44 7.29 1.15
CA PHE A 160 12.17 8.73 1.15
C PHE A 160 12.48 9.43 -0.18
N GLY A 161 13.15 8.77 -1.13
CA GLY A 161 13.74 9.42 -2.32
C GLY A 161 12.78 10.18 -3.23
N ASN A 162 11.51 9.77 -3.27
CA ASN A 162 10.47 10.43 -4.10
C ASN A 162 9.57 11.36 -3.29
N THR A 163 9.94 11.65 -2.04
CA THR A 163 9.18 12.51 -1.13
C THR A 163 9.91 13.84 -0.89
N ALA A 164 9.22 14.80 -0.28
CA ALA A 164 9.81 16.03 0.22
C ALA A 164 10.90 15.80 1.30
N HIS A 165 10.99 14.59 1.86
CA HIS A 165 11.98 14.23 2.89
C HIS A 165 13.23 13.53 2.34
N SER A 166 13.43 13.49 1.02
CA SER A 166 14.58 12.84 0.37
C SER A 166 15.94 13.39 0.83
N GLU A 167 15.99 14.64 1.27
CA GLU A 167 17.16 15.32 1.86
C GLU A 167 16.90 15.74 3.32
N GLY A 168 15.89 15.14 3.98
CA GLY A 168 15.49 15.50 5.34
C GLY A 168 16.36 14.88 6.42
N ASP A 169 16.18 15.35 7.66
CA ASP A 169 17.02 14.97 8.81
C ASP A 169 17.10 13.46 9.06
N MET A 170 16.02 12.71 8.82
CA MET A 170 16.04 11.24 8.93
C MET A 170 16.99 10.59 7.92
N VAL A 171 17.02 11.08 6.68
CA VAL A 171 17.92 10.56 5.62
C VAL A 171 19.36 10.90 5.98
N SER A 172 19.63 12.13 6.41
CA SER A 172 20.95 12.58 6.85
C SER A 172 21.45 11.77 8.05
N PHE A 173 20.62 11.59 9.09
CA PHE A 173 20.96 10.78 10.27
C PHE A 173 21.35 9.35 9.89
N VAL A 174 20.56 8.67 9.03
CA VAL A 174 20.85 7.29 8.62
C VAL A 174 22.12 7.22 7.75
N SER A 175 22.35 8.23 6.91
CA SER A 175 23.47 8.27 5.95
C SER A 175 24.79 8.69 6.60
N GLU A 176 24.74 9.42 7.70
CA GLU A 176 25.89 10.02 8.37
C GLU A 176 26.06 9.43 9.78
N ASP A 177 25.29 9.92 10.76
CA ASP A 177 25.44 9.58 12.19
C ASP A 177 25.29 8.08 12.47
N PHE A 178 24.28 7.44 11.88
CA PHE A 178 24.02 6.03 12.06
C PHE A 178 25.11 5.14 11.45
N THR A 179 26.01 5.69 10.62
CA THR A 179 27.15 4.96 10.04
C THR A 179 28.41 4.99 10.92
N ASP A 180 28.49 5.92 11.87
CA ASP A 180 29.61 6.04 12.80
C ASP A 180 29.73 4.77 13.66
N LYS A 181 30.86 4.06 13.52
CA LYS A 181 31.11 2.78 14.19
C LYS A 181 31.54 2.95 15.65
N ASP A 182 32.02 4.13 16.02
CA ASP A 182 32.41 4.44 17.39
C ASP A 182 31.16 4.74 18.24
N VAL A 183 30.12 5.31 17.63
CA VAL A 183 28.81 5.59 18.26
C VAL A 183 27.85 4.41 18.14
N TRP A 184 27.69 3.84 16.94
CA TRP A 184 26.72 2.79 16.63
C TRP A 184 27.37 1.44 16.34
N LYS A 185 27.47 0.63 17.38
CA LYS A 185 27.89 -0.77 17.27
C LYS A 185 26.84 -1.57 16.51
N GLN A 186 27.27 -2.58 15.75
CA GLN A 186 26.35 -3.43 14.98
C GLN A 186 25.24 -4.06 15.85
N ALA A 187 25.57 -4.48 17.09
CA ALA A 187 24.60 -5.03 18.03
C ALA A 187 23.53 -4.01 18.47
N ASP A 188 23.88 -2.73 18.56
CA ASP A 188 22.95 -1.66 18.91
C ASP A 188 22.02 -1.35 17.72
N LYS A 189 22.54 -1.37 16.49
CA LYS A 189 21.72 -1.26 15.27
C LYS A 189 20.70 -2.40 15.16
N GLU A 190 21.14 -3.64 15.38
CA GLU A 190 20.27 -4.83 15.47
C GLU A 190 19.20 -4.65 16.55
N ALA A 191 19.57 -4.16 17.74
CA ALA A 191 18.62 -3.94 18.82
C ALA A 191 17.53 -2.92 18.45
N VAL A 192 17.89 -1.81 17.80
CA VAL A 192 16.92 -0.80 17.29
C VAL A 192 15.96 -1.43 16.28
N VAL A 193 16.47 -2.18 15.30
CA VAL A 193 15.64 -2.89 14.30
C VAL A 193 14.60 -3.78 15.00
N PHE A 194 15.04 -4.61 15.95
CA PHE A 194 14.14 -5.52 16.67
C PHE A 194 13.13 -4.80 17.55
N ALA A 195 13.51 -3.66 18.16
CA ALA A 195 12.59 -2.85 18.93
C ALA A 195 11.49 -2.22 18.05
N LEU A 196 11.83 -1.72 16.86
CA LEU A 196 10.83 -1.18 15.92
C LEU A 196 9.86 -2.26 15.40
N ILE A 197 10.37 -3.45 15.07
CA ILE A 197 9.55 -4.61 14.66
C ILE A 197 8.61 -5.04 15.82
N GLU A 198 9.08 -4.95 17.06
CA GLU A 198 8.26 -5.20 18.24
C GLU A 198 7.18 -4.12 18.44
N GLU A 199 7.48 -2.83 18.23
CA GLU A 199 6.44 -1.78 18.22
C GLU A 199 5.38 -2.07 17.15
N ALA A 200 5.80 -2.60 16.00
CA ALA A 200 4.90 -3.05 14.94
C ALA A 200 4.14 -4.33 15.32
N ARG A 201 4.44 -4.99 16.44
CA ARG A 201 3.87 -6.29 16.85
C ARG A 201 4.06 -7.38 15.79
N LEU A 202 5.17 -7.33 15.05
CA LEU A 202 5.51 -8.30 14.01
C LEU A 202 6.69 -9.19 14.39
N LEU A 203 7.27 -8.99 15.58
CA LEU A 203 8.40 -9.78 16.04
C LEU A 203 8.00 -11.23 16.28
N LYS A 204 8.80 -12.16 15.77
CA LYS A 204 8.61 -13.60 15.95
C LYS A 204 9.66 -14.15 16.92
N GLY A 205 9.22 -15.01 17.83
CA GLY A 205 10.10 -15.72 18.76
C GLY A 205 10.36 -14.97 20.08
N ALA A 206 10.48 -15.72 21.17
CA ALA A 206 10.63 -15.17 22.52
C ALA A 206 12.07 -14.80 22.91
N GLU A 207 13.06 -15.12 22.05
CA GLU A 207 14.49 -15.00 22.35
C GLU A 207 15.00 -13.56 22.35
N SER A 208 14.20 -12.60 21.85
CA SER A 208 14.64 -11.24 21.59
C SER A 208 14.41 -10.25 22.74
N LYS A 209 13.91 -10.67 23.91
CA LYS A 209 13.53 -9.73 25.00
C LYS A 209 14.67 -8.78 25.43
N LYS A 210 15.90 -9.28 25.50
CA LYS A 210 17.08 -8.44 25.85
C LYS A 210 17.43 -7.46 24.73
N LEU A 211 17.38 -7.90 23.47
CA LEU A 211 17.62 -7.05 22.29
C LEU A 211 16.57 -5.96 22.18
N VAL A 212 15.29 -6.31 22.30
CA VAL A 212 14.18 -5.35 22.32
C VAL A 212 14.37 -4.33 23.43
N LYS A 213 14.66 -4.78 24.67
CA LYS A 213 14.89 -3.84 25.78
C LYS A 213 16.02 -2.84 25.46
N ARG A 214 17.17 -3.34 24.99
CA ARG A 214 18.29 -2.49 24.57
C ARG A 214 17.89 -1.52 23.45
N GLY A 215 17.17 -2.00 22.45
CA GLY A 215 16.69 -1.16 21.34
C GLY A 215 15.76 -0.06 21.81
N ARG A 216 14.85 -0.35 22.76
CA ARG A 216 13.96 0.67 23.35
C ARG A 216 14.73 1.75 24.10
N GLU A 217 15.76 1.36 24.85
CA GLU A 217 16.65 2.32 25.54
C GLU A 217 17.37 3.22 24.51
N LEU A 218 17.86 2.64 23.40
CA LEU A 218 18.53 3.38 22.32
C LEU A 218 17.58 4.33 21.56
N ILE A 219 16.33 3.92 21.35
CA ILE A 219 15.33 4.76 20.67
C ILE A 219 14.89 5.91 21.59
N ALA A 220 14.74 5.66 22.90
CA ALA A 220 14.37 6.69 23.87
C ALA A 220 15.48 7.73 24.12
N ASP A 221 16.73 7.36 23.87
CA ASP A 221 17.90 8.21 24.13
C ASP A 221 17.87 9.51 23.30
N THR A 222 17.87 10.65 24.00
CA THR A 222 17.78 12.00 23.41
C THR A 222 19.06 12.44 22.71
N ASP A 223 20.16 11.70 22.85
CA ASP A 223 21.38 11.89 22.05
C ASP A 223 21.36 11.02 20.76
N ARG A 224 20.28 10.25 20.54
CA ARG A 224 20.11 9.32 19.41
C ARG A 224 18.76 9.56 18.72
N CYS A 225 17.98 8.52 18.47
CA CYS A 225 16.67 8.62 17.80
C CYS A 225 15.71 9.53 18.58
N GLY A 226 15.80 9.50 19.91
CA GLY A 226 14.99 10.29 20.81
C GLY A 226 15.27 11.79 20.73
N SER A 227 16.35 12.24 20.09
CA SER A 227 16.56 13.68 19.84
C SER A 227 15.43 14.29 18.99
N CYS A 228 14.86 13.47 18.10
CA CYS A 228 13.86 13.89 17.13
C CYS A 228 12.52 13.21 17.36
N HIS A 229 12.52 11.94 17.74
CA HIS A 229 11.34 11.10 17.82
C HIS A 229 10.82 10.97 19.27
N PRO A 230 9.56 11.38 19.52
CA PRO A 230 8.87 11.02 20.75
C PRO A 230 8.79 9.49 20.90
N TYR A 231 9.22 9.01 22.06
CA TYR A 231 9.20 7.60 22.37
C TYR A 231 9.17 7.34 23.87
N ARG A 232 8.15 6.62 24.34
CA ARG A 232 7.93 6.37 25.78
C ARG A 232 7.93 7.70 26.55
N GLU A 233 8.68 7.78 27.65
CA GLU A 233 8.73 8.93 28.56
C GLU A 233 9.91 9.87 28.23
N ASN A 234 10.44 9.87 27.00
CA ASN A 234 11.70 10.54 26.65
C ASN A 234 11.65 12.08 26.50
N GLU A 235 10.70 12.77 27.13
CA GLU A 235 10.53 14.24 27.15
C GLU A 235 10.58 14.95 25.76
N THR A 236 10.57 14.20 24.66
CA THR A 236 10.70 14.72 23.31
C THR A 236 9.33 15.11 22.80
N GLU A 237 9.20 16.36 22.39
CA GLU A 237 7.92 16.94 22.00
C GLU A 237 7.42 16.42 20.65
N LEU A 238 6.10 16.33 20.52
CA LEU A 238 5.44 15.93 19.28
C LEU A 238 5.60 16.99 18.18
N GLY A 239 5.47 16.56 16.93
CA GLY A 239 5.32 17.43 15.76
C GLY A 239 6.57 17.71 14.94
N TYR A 240 7.77 17.40 15.47
CA TYR A 240 9.01 17.49 14.69
C TYR A 240 9.27 16.23 13.86
N ALA A 241 9.21 15.05 14.49
CA ALA A 241 9.27 13.75 13.82
C ALA A 241 8.15 12.82 14.30
N PRO A 242 7.78 11.78 13.54
CA PRO A 242 6.72 10.87 13.94
C PRO A 242 6.97 10.20 15.28
N ASP A 243 5.93 10.13 16.11
CA ASP A 243 5.93 9.36 17.36
C ASP A 243 6.16 7.88 17.07
N LEU A 244 7.14 7.28 17.74
CA LEU A 244 7.54 5.90 17.54
C LEU A 244 6.80 4.91 18.47
N ASN A 245 5.95 5.39 19.39
CA ASN A 245 5.16 4.53 20.24
C ASN A 245 4.15 3.72 19.41
N GLY A 246 4.32 2.38 19.39
CA GLY A 246 3.51 1.51 18.55
C GLY A 246 3.74 1.71 17.05
N TRP A 247 4.89 2.26 16.64
CA TRP A 247 5.25 2.45 15.24
C TRP A 247 5.00 1.18 14.42
N GLY A 248 4.38 1.34 13.26
CA GLY A 248 4.02 0.21 12.39
C GLY A 248 2.83 -0.63 12.87
N SER A 249 2.37 -0.51 14.11
CA SER A 249 1.20 -1.25 14.63
C SER A 249 -0.10 -0.85 13.93
N THR A 250 -1.17 -1.63 14.13
CA THR A 250 -2.49 -1.30 13.57
C THR A 250 -2.96 0.10 13.98
N GLU A 251 -2.76 0.48 15.24
CA GLU A 251 -3.16 1.81 15.73
C GLU A 251 -2.40 2.91 14.98
N TRP A 252 -1.08 2.76 14.85
CA TRP A 252 -0.22 3.74 14.21
C TRP A 252 -0.52 3.88 12.71
N VAL A 253 -0.65 2.76 12.00
CA VAL A 253 -0.98 2.74 10.57
C VAL A 253 -2.36 3.31 10.31
N VAL A 254 -3.35 2.98 11.14
CA VAL A 254 -4.68 3.59 11.00
C VAL A 254 -4.63 5.09 11.30
N GLY A 255 -3.84 5.52 12.28
CA GLY A 255 -3.66 6.93 12.63
C GLY A 255 -3.09 7.74 11.48
N ILE A 256 -1.99 7.29 10.87
CA ILE A 256 -1.34 8.04 9.79
C ILE A 256 -2.20 8.09 8.52
N ILE A 257 -2.98 7.04 8.23
CA ILE A 257 -3.94 7.06 7.11
C ILE A 257 -5.12 7.99 7.42
N THR A 258 -5.56 8.02 8.68
CA THR A 258 -6.68 8.87 9.12
C THR A 258 -6.32 10.34 8.97
N ASP A 259 -5.18 10.74 9.55
CA ASP A 259 -4.71 12.12 9.53
C ASP A 259 -3.17 12.20 9.63
N PRO A 260 -2.45 12.24 8.50
CA PRO A 260 -0.99 12.38 8.50
C PRO A 260 -0.51 13.74 9.02
N THR A 261 -1.42 14.73 9.14
CA THR A 261 -1.14 16.07 9.70
C THR A 261 -1.39 16.16 11.21
N HIS A 262 -1.71 15.05 11.86
CA HIS A 262 -1.80 15.02 13.32
C HIS A 262 -0.40 15.17 13.96
N GLN A 263 -0.32 15.77 15.16
CA GLN A 263 0.97 16.03 15.86
C GLN A 263 1.83 14.78 16.09
N ARG A 264 1.24 13.59 16.10
CA ARG A 264 1.97 12.31 16.20
C ARG A 264 2.73 11.94 14.92
N PHE A 265 2.50 12.63 13.80
CA PHE A 265 3.05 12.29 12.48
C PHE A 265 3.78 13.50 11.89
N TYR A 266 3.23 14.13 10.86
CA TYR A 266 3.85 15.22 10.10
C TYR A 266 2.89 16.43 10.03
N PRO A 267 2.68 17.18 11.13
CA PRO A 267 1.71 18.27 11.16
C PRO A 267 1.99 19.36 10.14
N ASP A 268 3.25 19.79 10.07
CA ASP A 268 3.68 20.88 9.19
C ASP A 268 4.51 20.40 7.99
N THR A 269 4.92 19.13 8.01
CA THR A 269 5.86 18.54 7.04
C THR A 269 5.25 17.39 6.24
N ASN A 270 3.95 17.14 6.34
CA ASN A 270 3.27 16.15 5.50
C ASN A 270 3.39 16.57 4.03
N ASP A 271 4.13 15.78 3.25
CA ASP A 271 4.42 16.06 1.85
C ASP A 271 3.14 16.22 1.01
N ARG A 272 2.35 15.14 0.91
CA ARG A 272 1.15 15.12 0.07
C ARG A 272 0.15 14.02 0.43
N MET A 273 0.32 13.34 1.56
CA MET A 273 -0.60 12.25 1.94
C MET A 273 -1.95 12.85 2.35
N PRO A 274 -3.08 12.43 1.75
CA PRO A 274 -4.40 12.94 2.13
C PRO A 274 -4.83 12.51 3.53
N ARG A 275 -5.66 13.34 4.19
CA ARG A 275 -6.30 13.04 5.48
C ARG A 275 -7.56 12.18 5.24
N PHE A 276 -7.40 10.89 4.94
CA PHE A 276 -8.51 10.07 4.44
C PHE A 276 -9.67 9.92 5.44
N GLY A 277 -9.37 9.91 6.74
CA GLY A 277 -10.35 9.74 7.80
C GLY A 277 -10.91 11.06 8.35
N VAL A 278 -10.49 12.20 7.80
CA VAL A 278 -10.98 13.53 8.20
C VAL A 278 -11.82 14.12 7.08
N ALA A 279 -13.04 14.53 7.41
CA ALA A 279 -13.91 15.21 6.45
C ALA A 279 -13.36 16.60 6.11
N SER A 280 -13.46 16.97 4.84
CA SER A 280 -13.44 18.40 4.48
C SER A 280 -14.67 19.10 5.05
N GLU A 281 -14.62 20.42 5.20
CA GLU A 281 -15.73 21.21 5.74
C GLU A 281 -17.03 20.92 4.96
N GLY A 282 -18.08 20.50 5.69
CA GLY A 282 -19.38 20.13 5.12
C GLY A 282 -19.43 18.79 4.35
N GLY A 283 -18.34 18.02 4.32
CA GLY A 283 -18.22 16.76 3.60
C GLY A 283 -18.25 15.52 4.49
N LEU A 284 -18.01 14.36 3.86
CA LEU A 284 -17.70 13.10 4.52
C LEU A 284 -16.20 12.79 4.33
N PRO A 285 -15.58 12.02 5.25
CA PRO A 285 -14.24 11.49 5.03
C PRO A 285 -14.19 10.65 3.75
N ALA A 286 -13.03 10.64 3.07
CA ALA A 286 -12.82 9.84 1.88
C ALA A 286 -12.90 8.33 2.17
N LEU A 287 -12.48 7.93 3.38
CA LEU A 287 -12.56 6.56 3.87
C LEU A 287 -13.20 6.51 5.26
N THR A 288 -14.02 5.50 5.51
CA THR A 288 -14.50 5.20 6.87
C THR A 288 -13.39 4.59 7.71
N ARG A 289 -13.56 4.61 9.04
CA ARG A 289 -12.63 3.99 9.97
C ARG A 289 -12.42 2.50 9.66
N GLU A 290 -13.50 1.79 9.33
CA GLU A 290 -13.46 0.37 8.99
C GLU A 290 -12.68 0.11 7.71
N GLN A 291 -12.83 0.95 6.68
CA GLN A 291 -12.04 0.84 5.45
C GLN A 291 -10.55 1.05 5.72
N ILE A 292 -10.19 2.04 6.55
CA ILE A 292 -8.79 2.28 6.93
C ILE A 292 -8.24 1.09 7.72
N GLU A 293 -9.03 0.49 8.61
CA GLU A 293 -8.64 -0.72 9.35
C GLU A 293 -8.45 -1.94 8.44
N LEU A 294 -9.23 -2.09 7.37
CA LEU A 294 -9.04 -3.13 6.36
C LEU A 294 -7.74 -2.95 5.59
N ILE A 295 -7.42 -1.71 5.16
CA ILE A 295 -6.14 -1.39 4.50
C ILE A 295 -4.98 -1.70 5.47
N SER A 296 -5.05 -1.19 6.70
CA SER A 296 -4.01 -1.39 7.73
C SER A 296 -3.79 -2.87 8.03
N SER A 297 -4.86 -3.63 8.20
CA SER A 297 -4.79 -5.07 8.47
C SER A 297 -4.18 -5.84 7.29
N TRP A 298 -4.50 -5.45 6.05
CA TRP A 298 -3.90 -6.04 4.85
C TRP A 298 -2.41 -5.70 4.69
N LEU A 299 -2.02 -4.42 4.83
CA LEU A 299 -0.60 -4.03 4.79
C LEU A 299 0.24 -4.79 5.83
N ARG A 300 -0.36 -5.08 6.98
CA ARG A 300 0.29 -5.79 8.08
C ARG A 300 0.23 -7.32 7.99
N GLY A 301 -0.36 -7.89 6.95
CA GLY A 301 -0.48 -9.36 6.85
C GLY A 301 -1.51 -9.99 7.79
N SER A 302 -2.38 -9.19 8.42
CA SER A 302 -3.23 -9.58 9.56
C SER A 302 -4.66 -9.88 9.15
N TRP A 303 -4.93 -11.13 8.80
CA TRP A 303 -6.27 -11.66 8.52
C TRP A 303 -6.38 -13.13 8.93
N TYR A 304 -7.62 -13.62 8.98
CA TYR A 304 -7.89 -15.02 9.30
C TYR A 304 -7.27 -15.97 8.26
N ARG A 305 -6.54 -16.97 8.75
CA ARG A 305 -5.99 -18.08 7.99
C ARG A 305 -6.49 -19.41 8.59
N PRO A 306 -7.05 -20.32 7.78
CA PRO A 306 -7.43 -21.65 8.26
C PRO A 306 -6.21 -22.42 8.81
N LYS A 307 -6.39 -23.15 9.92
CA LYS A 307 -5.34 -24.02 10.47
C LYS A 307 -4.97 -25.10 9.44
N GLY A 308 -3.71 -25.12 9.01
CA GLY A 308 -3.18 -26.10 8.06
C GLY A 308 -2.57 -25.51 6.77
N ASN A 309 -2.72 -24.21 6.52
CA ASN A 309 -2.23 -23.54 5.31
C ASN A 309 -0.94 -22.70 5.51
N ASP A 310 -0.30 -22.80 6.69
CA ASP A 310 0.86 -21.97 7.08
C ASP A 310 2.14 -22.21 6.26
N LYS A 311 2.18 -23.26 5.41
CA LYS A 311 3.35 -23.59 4.60
C LYS A 311 3.34 -23.01 3.18
N ALA A 312 2.24 -22.42 2.71
CA ALA A 312 2.11 -21.92 1.33
C ALA A 312 1.84 -20.40 1.20
N GLY A 313 1.35 -19.74 2.26
CA GLY A 313 0.75 -18.40 2.18
C GLY A 313 1.67 -17.19 2.37
N ARG A 314 2.82 -17.12 1.68
CA ARG A 314 3.56 -15.84 1.55
C ARG A 314 3.84 -15.45 0.10
N ALA A 315 4.11 -16.41 -0.78
CA ALA A 315 4.37 -16.15 -2.19
C ALA A 315 3.10 -15.93 -3.03
N ALA A 316 1.93 -16.33 -2.54
CA ALA A 316 0.65 -16.25 -3.28
C ALA A 316 -0.28 -15.11 -2.80
N ASP A 317 0.08 -14.41 -1.72
CA ASP A 317 -0.78 -13.41 -1.05
C ASP A 317 -0.52 -11.97 -1.55
N HIS A 318 0.41 -11.81 -2.49
CA HIS A 318 0.75 -10.53 -3.13
C HIS A 318 0.53 -10.68 -4.65
N PRO A 319 -0.64 -10.28 -5.18
CA PRO A 319 -0.85 -10.16 -6.62
C PRO A 319 -0.03 -9.02 -7.22
#